data_AF-A0AAE1B128-F1
#
_entry.id   AF-A0AAE1B128-F1
#
_cell.length_a   1.000
_cell.length_b   1.000
_cell.length_c   1.000
_cell.angle_alpha   90.00
_cell.angle_beta   90.00
_cell.angle_gamma   90.00
#
_symmetry.space_group_name_H-M   'P 1'
#
loop_
_entity.id
_entity.type
_entity.pdbx_description
1 polymer ?
#
loop_
_entity_poly.entity_id
_entity_poly.type
_entity_poly.pdbx_seq_one_letter_code
_entity_poly.pdbx_strand_id
1 'polypeptide(L)'
;MPKRKSSIGRSTPQTRRQRAAIDVESTQDRLNRLERNIATTRLARDVESQEERESRLQRNRLATREARNVETQETRNDRLQRNRLATREARNVETQETRNDRLQRNRLATREARNVETQETRNDRLQRNRLATREARNVKTQVTRHDRLQRNRLATREARNVETQETRNDRLQRNRLATREARNVETHETRNDRLQRNRLATREARNVETQETRNDRLQRNRLATREARNVETHETRNDRLQRNRLATREARNVETQETRNDRLQRNRLATREARNVETQET
;
A
#
# COMPACT_ATOMS: atom_id res chain seq x y z
N MET A 1 -50.38 -39.00 -48.44
CA MET A 1 -49.11 -39.68 -48.08
C MET A 1 -47.93 -38.80 -48.48
N PRO A 2 -47.03 -38.43 -47.55
CA PRO A 2 -45.94 -37.50 -47.80
C PRO A 2 -44.76 -38.18 -48.52
N LYS A 3 -44.25 -37.53 -49.58
CA LYS A 3 -43.06 -37.98 -50.32
C LYS A 3 -41.80 -37.81 -49.44
N ARG A 4 -41.11 -38.92 -49.18
CA ARG A 4 -39.85 -38.96 -48.42
C ARG A 4 -38.75 -38.19 -49.16
N LYS A 5 -38.07 -37.30 -48.44
CA LYS A 5 -36.89 -36.55 -48.91
C LYS A 5 -35.70 -37.50 -49.15
N SER A 6 -34.96 -37.18 -50.20
CA SER A 6 -33.87 -37.91 -50.84
C SER A 6 -32.57 -38.02 -50.04
N SER A 7 -32.06 -39.25 -49.97
CA SER A 7 -30.66 -39.70 -49.88
C SER A 7 -29.61 -38.73 -49.30
N ILE A 8 -29.37 -38.86 -48.00
CA ILE A 8 -28.08 -38.49 -47.39
C ILE A 8 -27.25 -39.79 -47.32
N GLY A 9 -26.13 -39.89 -48.05
CA GLY A 9 -25.11 -40.90 -47.77
C GLY A 9 -24.71 -41.91 -48.87
N ARG A 10 -24.76 -41.61 -50.17
CA ARG A 10 -24.09 -42.46 -51.19
C ARG A 10 -22.73 -41.89 -51.59
N SER A 11 -21.65 -42.45 -51.04
CA SER A 11 -20.28 -42.23 -51.56
C SER A 11 -20.20 -42.74 -53.00
N THR A 12 -19.73 -41.88 -53.91
CA THR A 12 -19.54 -42.25 -55.31
C THR A 12 -18.53 -43.41 -55.40
N PRO A 13 -18.62 -44.25 -56.45
CA PRO A 13 -17.62 -45.30 -56.68
C PRO A 13 -16.19 -44.75 -56.74
N GLN A 14 -16.04 -43.53 -57.25
CA GLN A 14 -14.78 -42.82 -57.37
C GLN A 14 -14.21 -42.40 -56.00
N THR A 15 -15.02 -41.85 -55.09
CA THR A 15 -14.56 -41.55 -53.73
C THR A 15 -14.29 -42.81 -52.92
N ARG A 16 -14.99 -43.92 -53.17
CA ARG A 16 -14.71 -45.23 -52.54
C ARG A 16 -13.37 -45.80 -53.01
N ARG A 17 -13.09 -45.76 -54.31
CA ARG A 17 -11.79 -46.19 -54.88
C ARG A 17 -10.65 -45.30 -54.40
N GLN A 18 -10.86 -43.99 -54.35
CA GLN A 18 -9.86 -43.08 -53.80
C GLN A 18 -9.56 -43.42 -52.35
N ARG A 19 -10.58 -43.56 -51.48
CA ARG A 19 -10.38 -43.96 -50.06
C ARG A 19 -9.67 -45.30 -49.93
N ALA A 20 -10.09 -46.32 -50.68
CA ALA A 20 -9.41 -47.62 -50.67
C ALA A 20 -7.94 -47.54 -51.12
N ALA A 21 -7.60 -46.64 -52.05
CA ALA A 21 -6.22 -46.39 -52.45
C ALA A 21 -5.42 -45.61 -51.40
N ILE A 22 -6.07 -44.80 -50.54
CA ILE A 22 -5.43 -44.15 -49.38
C ILE A 22 -5.12 -45.19 -48.30
N ASP A 23 -6.02 -46.14 -48.08
CA ASP A 23 -5.93 -47.13 -47.00
C ASP A 23 -4.84 -48.20 -47.25
N VAL A 24 -4.42 -48.39 -48.51
CA VAL A 24 -3.39 -49.35 -48.96
C VAL A 24 -2.09 -48.65 -49.38
N GLU A 25 -2.01 -47.33 -49.21
CA GLU A 25 -0.89 -46.50 -49.64
C GLU A 25 0.36 -46.75 -48.80
N SER A 26 1.54 -46.86 -49.44
CA SER A 26 2.81 -46.93 -48.73
C SER A 26 3.09 -45.62 -47.97
N THR A 27 3.90 -45.67 -46.92
CA THR A 27 4.30 -44.47 -46.17
C THR A 27 4.96 -43.42 -47.06
N GLN A 28 5.77 -43.86 -48.04
CA GLN A 28 6.45 -42.99 -48.99
C GLN A 28 5.48 -42.33 -49.97
N ASP A 29 4.51 -43.08 -50.50
CA ASP A 29 3.50 -42.53 -51.41
C ASP A 29 2.60 -41.52 -50.70
N ARG A 30 2.26 -41.80 -49.43
CA ARG A 30 1.52 -40.86 -48.58
C ARG A 30 2.29 -39.57 -48.37
N LEU A 31 3.60 -39.65 -48.08
CA LEU A 31 4.45 -38.46 -47.93
C LEU A 31 4.51 -37.66 -49.23
N ASN A 32 4.78 -38.33 -50.36
CA ASN A 32 4.82 -37.70 -51.68
C ASN A 32 3.50 -36.99 -52.03
N ARG A 33 2.35 -37.60 -51.71
CA ARG A 33 1.03 -36.97 -51.92
C ARG A 33 0.83 -35.75 -51.02
N LEU A 34 1.22 -35.84 -49.75
CA LEU A 34 1.12 -34.72 -48.82
C LEU A 34 2.02 -33.55 -49.26
N GLU A 35 3.25 -33.83 -49.71
CA GLU A 35 4.17 -32.82 -50.25
C GLU A 35 3.59 -32.13 -51.48
N ARG A 36 3.05 -32.90 -52.44
CA ARG A 36 2.36 -32.33 -53.61
C ARG A 36 1.18 -31.45 -53.19
N ASN A 37 0.36 -31.90 -52.25
CA ASN A 37 -0.77 -31.11 -51.74
C ASN A 37 -0.33 -29.82 -51.03
N ILE A 38 0.77 -29.86 -50.29
CA ILE A 38 1.34 -28.67 -49.65
C ILE A 38 1.86 -27.70 -50.72
N ALA A 39 2.56 -28.21 -51.73
CA ALA A 39 3.10 -27.41 -52.83
C ALA A 39 1.98 -26.74 -53.65
N THR A 40 0.94 -27.49 -54.03
CA THR A 40 -0.21 -26.93 -54.77
C THR A 40 -0.96 -25.89 -53.93
N THR A 41 -1.13 -26.15 -52.63
CA THR A 41 -1.76 -25.19 -51.72
C THR A 41 -0.93 -23.92 -51.55
N ARG A 42 0.40 -24.02 -51.55
CA ARG A 42 1.30 -22.85 -51.51
C ARG A 42 1.18 -22.03 -52.78
N LEU A 43 1.29 -22.67 -53.95
CA LEU A 43 1.15 -22.00 -55.24
C LEU A 43 -0.20 -21.28 -55.36
N ALA A 44 -1.29 -21.93 -54.94
CA ALA A 44 -2.62 -21.32 -54.91
C ALA A 44 -2.72 -20.11 -53.96
N ARG A 45 -1.93 -20.06 -52.88
CA ARG A 45 -1.87 -18.90 -51.97
C ARG A 45 -0.99 -17.78 -52.50
N ASP A 46 0.05 -18.11 -53.27
CA ASP A 46 0.99 -17.12 -53.80
C ASP A 46 0.36 -16.31 -54.94
N VAL A 47 -0.59 -16.91 -55.68
CA VAL A 47 -1.36 -16.24 -56.74
C VAL A 47 -2.73 -15.70 -56.27
N GLU A 48 -3.07 -15.87 -54.99
CA GLU A 48 -4.34 -15.44 -54.41
C GLU A 48 -4.42 -13.90 -54.39
N SER A 49 -5.53 -13.34 -54.88
CA SER A 49 -5.78 -11.90 -54.76
C SER A 49 -5.99 -11.48 -53.30
N GLN A 50 -5.86 -10.19 -53.00
CA GLN A 50 -6.09 -9.69 -51.63
C GLN A 50 -7.53 -10.00 -51.14
N GLU A 51 -8.54 -9.85 -52.00
CA GLU A 51 -9.94 -10.11 -51.67
C GLU A 51 -10.21 -11.60 -51.40
N GLU A 52 -9.64 -12.49 -52.19
CA GLU A 52 -9.74 -13.94 -51.99
C GLU A 52 -9.06 -14.34 -50.67
N ARG A 53 -7.88 -13.77 -50.40
CA ARG A 53 -7.14 -13.98 -49.15
C ARG A 53 -7.94 -13.52 -47.95
N GLU A 54 -8.52 -12.32 -48.00
CA GLU A 54 -9.36 -11.78 -46.93
C GLU A 54 -10.60 -12.63 -46.71
N SER A 55 -11.30 -13.01 -47.79
CA SER A 55 -12.48 -13.89 -47.73
C SER A 55 -12.16 -15.27 -47.13
N ARG A 56 -11.02 -15.86 -47.49
CA ARG A 56 -10.55 -17.12 -46.90
C ARG A 56 -10.18 -16.97 -45.43
N LEU A 57 -9.48 -15.90 -45.05
CA LEU A 57 -9.16 -15.61 -43.65
C LEU A 57 -10.41 -15.35 -42.82
N GLN A 58 -11.41 -14.66 -43.37
CA GLN A 58 -12.70 -14.42 -42.72
C GLN A 58 -13.45 -15.72 -42.48
N ARG A 59 -13.55 -16.60 -43.48
CA ARG A 59 -14.13 -17.95 -43.32
C ARG A 59 -13.41 -18.75 -42.23
N ASN A 60 -12.07 -18.72 -42.21
CA ASN A 60 -11.30 -19.40 -41.16
C ASN A 60 -11.53 -18.82 -39.76
N ARG A 61 -11.64 -17.49 -39.63
CA ARG A 61 -11.96 -16.81 -38.36
C ARG A 61 -13.36 -17.21 -37.86
N LEU A 62 -14.35 -17.26 -38.76
CA LEU A 62 -15.72 -17.69 -38.44
C LEU A 62 -15.76 -19.14 -37.98
N ALA A 63 -15.20 -20.06 -38.76
CA ALA A 63 -15.12 -21.48 -38.38
C ALA A 63 -14.42 -21.68 -37.03
N THR A 64 -13.34 -20.93 -36.77
CA THR A 64 -12.64 -20.97 -35.47
C THR A 64 -13.52 -20.45 -34.33
N ARG A 65 -14.30 -19.39 -34.58
CA ARG A 65 -15.23 -18.82 -33.58
C ARG A 65 -16.35 -19.81 -33.27
N GLU A 66 -16.94 -20.42 -34.29
CA GLU A 66 -17.98 -21.43 -34.14
C GLU A 66 -17.47 -22.65 -33.36
N ALA A 67 -16.30 -23.18 -33.74
CA ALA A 67 -15.66 -24.27 -33.02
C ALA A 67 -15.40 -23.94 -31.54
N ARG A 68 -15.02 -22.70 -31.22
CA ARG A 68 -14.83 -22.23 -29.83
C ARG A 68 -16.14 -22.05 -29.07
N ASN A 69 -17.22 -21.69 -29.75
CA ASN A 69 -18.53 -21.49 -29.11
C ASN A 69 -19.17 -22.81 -28.66
N VAL A 70 -18.90 -23.90 -29.38
CA VAL A 70 -19.41 -25.24 -29.07
C VAL A 70 -18.39 -26.11 -28.31
N GLU A 71 -17.24 -25.55 -27.96
CA GLU A 71 -16.16 -26.23 -27.23
C GLU A 71 -16.63 -26.60 -25.81
N THR A 72 -16.38 -27.84 -25.40
CA THR A 72 -16.65 -28.28 -24.02
C THR A 72 -15.64 -27.65 -23.05
N GLN A 73 -15.97 -27.60 -21.76
CA GLN A 73 -15.03 -27.05 -20.76
C GLN A 73 -13.71 -27.85 -20.70
N GLU A 74 -13.77 -29.17 -20.88
CA GLU A 74 -12.59 -30.05 -20.91
C GLU A 74 -11.69 -29.73 -22.10
N THR A 75 -12.25 -29.70 -23.31
CA THR A 75 -11.50 -29.36 -24.54
C THR A 75 -10.91 -27.95 -24.49
N ARG A 76 -11.66 -26.99 -23.92
CA ARG A 76 -11.16 -25.64 -23.65
C ARG A 76 -9.98 -25.63 -22.68
N ASN A 77 -10.07 -26.37 -21.58
CA ASN A 77 -9.01 -26.46 -20.58
C ASN A 77 -7.74 -27.08 -21.19
N ASP A 78 -7.87 -28.18 -21.92
CA ASP A 78 -6.77 -28.82 -22.64
C ASP A 78 -6.08 -27.88 -23.61
N ARG A 79 -6.86 -27.16 -24.44
CA ARG A 79 -6.32 -26.17 -25.38
C ARG A 79 -5.58 -25.05 -24.66
N LEU A 80 -6.12 -24.55 -23.56
CA LEU A 80 -5.46 -23.52 -22.74
C LEU A 80 -4.19 -24.06 -22.07
N GLN A 81 -4.18 -25.32 -21.63
CA GLN A 81 -3.02 -25.96 -21.03
C GLN A 81 -1.90 -26.13 -22.06
N ARG A 82 -2.20 -26.65 -23.26
CA ARG A 82 -1.23 -26.74 -24.36
C ARG A 82 -0.63 -25.37 -24.71
N ASN A 83 -1.47 -24.33 -24.79
CA ASN A 83 -1.00 -22.96 -25.04
C ASN A 83 -0.08 -22.43 -23.91
N ARG A 84 -0.40 -22.72 -22.64
CA ARG A 84 0.45 -22.34 -21.49
C ARG A 84 1.80 -23.05 -21.54
N LEU A 85 1.83 -24.34 -21.89
CA LEU A 85 3.05 -25.13 -22.04
C LEU A 85 3.93 -24.60 -23.16
N ALA A 86 3.38 -24.43 -24.37
CA ALA A 86 4.11 -23.86 -25.51
C ALA A 86 4.67 -22.47 -25.20
N THR A 87 3.90 -21.61 -24.50
CA THR A 87 4.37 -20.29 -24.08
C THR A 87 5.51 -20.38 -23.06
N ARG A 88 5.46 -21.35 -22.14
CA ARG A 88 6.51 -21.58 -21.14
C ARG A 88 7.79 -22.06 -21.81
N GLU A 89 7.69 -23.03 -22.72
CA GLU A 89 8.82 -23.56 -23.48
C GLU A 89 9.49 -22.45 -24.31
N ALA A 90 8.70 -21.67 -25.05
CA ALA A 90 9.21 -20.53 -25.81
C ALA A 90 9.94 -19.48 -24.94
N ARG A 91 9.46 -19.24 -23.70
CA ARG A 91 10.13 -18.35 -22.74
C ARG A 91 11.40 -18.93 -22.13
N ASN A 92 11.47 -20.24 -21.97
CA ASN A 92 12.65 -20.89 -21.39
C ASN A 92 13.85 -20.87 -22.35
N VAL A 93 13.60 -20.90 -23.65
CA VAL A 93 14.64 -20.83 -24.70
C VAL A 93 14.85 -19.42 -25.24
N GLU A 94 14.17 -18.41 -24.68
CA GLU A 94 14.25 -17.02 -25.11
C GLU A 94 15.65 -16.44 -24.83
N THR A 95 16.29 -15.83 -25.84
CA THR A 95 17.55 -15.10 -25.64
C THR A 95 17.32 -13.83 -24.83
N GLN A 96 18.36 -13.30 -24.20
CA GLN A 96 18.26 -12.07 -23.41
C GLN A 96 17.79 -10.87 -24.24
N GLU A 97 18.20 -10.77 -25.50
CA GLU A 97 17.75 -9.74 -26.44
C GLU A 97 16.24 -9.85 -26.71
N THR A 98 15.78 -11.03 -27.11
CA THR A 98 14.34 -11.28 -27.36
C THR A 98 13.49 -11.03 -26.11
N ARG A 99 14.01 -11.36 -24.93
CA ARG A 99 13.37 -11.09 -23.64
C ARG A 99 13.26 -9.59 -23.36
N ASN A 100 14.34 -8.83 -23.59
CA ASN A 100 14.35 -7.39 -23.39
C ASN A 100 13.36 -6.69 -24.33
N ASP A 101 13.35 -7.06 -25.60
CA ASP A 101 12.40 -6.61 -26.61
C ASP A 101 10.95 -6.86 -26.18
N ARG A 102 10.65 -8.09 -25.76
CA ARG A 102 9.31 -8.46 -25.28
C ARG A 102 8.91 -7.64 -24.05
N LEU A 103 9.83 -7.43 -23.11
CA LEU A 103 9.58 -6.60 -21.92
C LEU A 103 9.38 -5.12 -22.29
N GLN A 104 10.12 -4.60 -23.27
CA GLN A 104 9.96 -3.24 -23.76
C GLN A 104 8.61 -3.04 -24.44
N ARG A 105 8.20 -3.95 -25.33
CA ARG A 105 6.87 -3.93 -25.95
C ARG A 105 5.76 -3.99 -24.90
N ASN A 106 5.89 -4.84 -23.88
CA ASN A 106 4.94 -4.90 -22.77
C ASN A 106 4.87 -3.59 -21.95
N ARG A 107 6.01 -2.94 -21.69
CA ARG A 107 6.05 -1.64 -21.00
C ARG A 107 5.38 -0.55 -21.82
N LEU A 108 5.62 -0.50 -23.14
CA LEU A 108 5.00 0.45 -24.05
C LEU A 108 3.48 0.24 -24.12
N ALA A 109 3.01 -0.98 -24.38
CA ALA A 109 1.59 -1.30 -24.41
C ALA A 109 0.88 -0.96 -23.08
N THR A 110 1.55 -1.22 -21.94
CA THR A 110 1.01 -0.85 -20.62
C THR A 110 0.92 0.67 -20.44
N ARG A 111 1.90 1.43 -20.96
CA ARG A 111 1.90 2.89 -20.91
C ARG A 111 0.78 3.45 -21.77
N GLU A 112 0.63 2.98 -23.00
CA GLU A 112 -0.43 3.39 -23.92
C GLU A 112 -1.81 3.10 -23.32
N ALA A 113 -2.04 1.88 -22.82
CA ALA A 113 -3.29 1.51 -22.16
C ALA A 113 -3.62 2.40 -20.95
N ARG A 114 -2.61 2.85 -20.20
CA ARG A 114 -2.80 3.78 -19.06
C ARG A 114 -3.08 5.22 -19.51
N ASN A 115 -2.54 5.63 -20.66
CA ASN A 115 -2.74 6.99 -21.18
C ASN A 115 -4.18 7.19 -21.69
N VAL A 116 -4.80 6.14 -22.22
CA VAL A 116 -6.20 6.15 -22.70
C VAL A 116 -7.21 5.66 -21.65
N GLU A 117 -6.75 5.40 -20.42
CA GLU A 117 -7.58 4.88 -19.32
C GLU A 117 -8.58 5.96 -18.87
N THR A 118 -9.87 5.62 -18.77
CA THR A 118 -10.87 6.51 -18.16
C THR A 118 -10.59 6.75 -16.68
N GLN A 119 -11.10 7.85 -16.12
CA GLN A 119 -10.90 8.15 -14.70
C GLN A 119 -11.48 7.07 -13.77
N GLU A 120 -12.62 6.48 -14.13
CA GLU A 120 -13.24 5.38 -13.40
C GLU A 120 -12.33 4.15 -13.38
N THR A 121 -11.89 3.69 -14.57
CA THR A 121 -10.98 2.55 -14.69
C THR A 121 -9.65 2.76 -13.95
N ARG A 122 -9.15 4.01 -13.92
CA ARG A 122 -7.95 4.39 -13.19
C ARG A 122 -8.16 4.31 -11.68
N ASN A 123 -9.28 4.82 -11.18
CA ASN A 123 -9.62 4.76 -9.76
C ASN A 123 -9.77 3.31 -9.28
N ASP A 124 -10.47 2.50 -10.05
CA ASP A 124 -10.63 1.06 -9.85
C ASP A 124 -9.29 0.33 -9.78
N ARG A 125 -8.41 0.57 -10.75
CA ARG A 125 -7.06 -0.02 -10.78
C ARG A 125 -6.24 0.42 -9.57
N LEU A 126 -6.31 1.67 -9.16
CA LEU A 126 -5.60 2.18 -7.97
C LEU A 126 -6.16 1.57 -6.68
N GLN A 127 -7.48 1.42 -6.57
CA GLN A 127 -8.13 0.76 -5.43
C GLN A 127 -7.72 -0.71 -5.33
N ARG A 128 -7.76 -1.47 -6.42
CA ARG A 128 -7.29 -2.87 -6.46
C ARG A 128 -5.81 -2.97 -6.08
N ASN A 129 -4.96 -2.06 -6.56
CA ASN A 129 -3.55 -2.02 -6.16
C ASN A 129 -3.37 -1.72 -4.67
N ARG A 130 -4.17 -0.80 -4.09
CA ARG A 130 -4.14 -0.51 -2.65
C ARG A 130 -4.56 -1.72 -1.82
N LEU A 131 -5.62 -2.42 -2.24
CA LEU A 131 -6.11 -3.64 -1.59
C LEU A 131 -5.08 -4.77 -1.68
N ALA A 132 -4.58 -5.09 -2.87
CA ALA A 132 -3.53 -6.10 -3.05
C ALA A 132 -2.27 -5.77 -2.25
N THR A 133 -1.88 -4.50 -2.17
CA THR A 133 -0.75 -4.06 -1.34
C THR A 133 -1.04 -4.22 0.15
N ARG A 134 -2.27 -3.99 0.59
CA ARG A 134 -2.71 -4.20 1.98
C ARG A 134 -2.71 -5.69 2.33
N GLU A 135 -3.28 -6.53 1.47
CA GLU A 135 -3.29 -7.98 1.62
C GLU A 135 -1.87 -8.55 1.64
N ALA A 136 -1.01 -8.16 0.68
CA ALA A 136 0.40 -8.56 0.66
C ALA A 136 1.19 -8.08 1.89
N ARG A 137 0.77 -6.99 2.55
CA ARG A 137 1.35 -6.56 3.84
C ARG A 137 0.85 -7.38 5.02
N ASN A 138 -0.38 -7.87 4.96
CA ASN A 138 -1.00 -8.70 6.00
C ASN A 138 -0.50 -10.15 5.94
N VAL A 139 -0.19 -10.66 4.75
CA VAL A 139 0.31 -12.03 4.53
C VAL A 139 1.84 -12.15 4.75
N LYS A 140 2.57 -11.03 4.80
CA LYS A 140 4.02 -11.04 5.02
C LYS A 140 4.38 -11.45 6.45
N THR A 141 5.31 -12.41 6.56
CA THR A 141 5.93 -12.83 7.84
C THR A 141 6.58 -11.63 8.55
N GLN A 142 6.64 -11.66 9.90
CA GLN A 142 7.28 -10.63 10.72
C GLN A 142 8.69 -10.26 10.22
N VAL A 143 9.46 -11.25 9.73
CA VAL A 143 10.81 -11.09 9.16
C VAL A 143 10.81 -10.18 7.92
N THR A 144 9.98 -10.45 6.92
CA THR A 144 9.93 -9.62 5.69
C THR A 144 9.37 -8.22 5.93
N ARG A 145 8.56 -8.04 6.99
CA ARG A 145 8.11 -6.72 7.46
C ARG A 145 9.23 -5.95 8.15
N HIS A 146 10.00 -6.63 9.01
CA HIS A 146 11.17 -6.05 9.68
C HIS A 146 12.23 -5.62 8.67
N ASP A 147 12.57 -6.45 7.69
CA ASP A 147 13.58 -6.14 6.67
C ASP A 147 13.20 -4.93 5.80
N ARG A 148 11.91 -4.81 5.43
CA ARG A 148 11.44 -3.66 4.66
C ARG A 148 11.50 -2.37 5.49
N LEU A 149 11.19 -2.44 6.78
CA LEU A 149 11.26 -1.30 7.69
C LEU A 149 12.73 -0.92 7.98
N GLN A 150 13.61 -1.90 8.17
CA GLN A 150 15.04 -1.67 8.27
C GLN A 150 15.61 -1.03 7.01
N ARG A 151 15.30 -1.56 5.81
CA ARG A 151 15.74 -0.95 4.54
C ARG A 151 15.24 0.48 4.37
N ASN A 152 13.98 0.78 4.73
CA ASN A 152 13.49 2.17 4.70
C ASN A 152 14.18 3.06 5.74
N ARG A 153 14.43 2.57 6.96
CA ARG A 153 15.16 3.32 8.00
C ARG A 153 16.61 3.58 7.59
N LEU A 154 17.29 2.59 7.03
CA LEU A 154 18.65 2.70 6.52
C LEU A 154 18.73 3.69 5.37
N ALA A 155 17.90 3.55 4.34
CA ALA A 155 17.85 4.50 3.23
C ALA A 155 17.53 5.94 3.69
N THR A 156 16.63 6.10 4.66
CA THR A 156 16.32 7.41 5.25
C THR A 156 17.50 7.97 6.06
N ARG A 157 18.24 7.11 6.78
CA ARG A 157 19.41 7.50 7.58
C ARG A 157 20.57 7.87 6.67
N GLU A 158 20.85 7.08 5.64
CA GLU A 158 21.87 7.36 4.63
C GLU A 158 21.58 8.68 3.92
N ALA A 159 20.35 8.88 3.44
CA ALA A 159 19.92 10.14 2.82
C ALA A 159 20.07 11.36 3.76
N ARG A 160 19.87 11.18 5.07
CA ARG A 160 20.09 12.24 6.08
C ARG A 160 21.56 12.45 6.44
N ASN A 161 22.39 11.41 6.34
CA ASN A 161 23.82 11.50 6.62
C ASN A 161 24.59 12.21 5.50
N VAL A 162 24.13 12.10 4.26
CA VAL A 162 24.68 12.83 3.10
C VAL A 162 23.97 14.17 2.84
N GLU A 163 22.99 14.53 3.67
CA GLU A 163 22.23 15.79 3.56
C GLU A 163 23.15 16.96 3.93
N THR A 164 23.32 17.92 3.01
CA THR A 164 24.03 19.18 3.31
C THR A 164 23.28 19.99 4.38
N GLN A 165 23.99 20.87 5.09
CA GLN A 165 23.37 21.69 6.14
C GLN A 165 22.24 22.59 5.59
N GLU A 166 22.38 23.08 4.36
CA GLU A 166 21.37 23.86 3.66
C GLU A 166 20.11 23.03 3.36
N THR A 167 20.26 21.85 2.76
CA THR A 167 19.12 20.95 2.47
C THR A 167 18.41 20.48 3.76
N ARG A 168 19.18 20.31 4.84
CA ARG A 168 18.64 19.98 6.17
C ARG A 168 17.83 21.14 6.73
N ASN A 169 18.34 22.36 6.64
CA ASN A 169 17.64 23.55 7.10
C ASN A 169 16.35 23.78 6.31
N ASP A 170 16.38 23.64 4.99
CA ASP A 170 15.20 23.75 4.14
C ASP A 170 14.14 22.71 4.47
N ARG A 171 14.55 21.45 4.68
CA ARG A 171 13.62 20.37 5.07
C ARG A 171 12.99 20.64 6.44
N LEU A 172 13.76 21.14 7.39
CA LEU A 172 13.25 21.52 8.72
C LEU A 172 12.32 22.74 8.63
N GLN A 173 12.66 23.73 7.81
CA GLN A 173 11.84 24.91 7.57
C GLN A 173 10.52 24.54 6.89
N ARG A 174 10.54 23.70 5.84
CA ARG A 174 9.33 23.16 5.20
C ARG A 174 8.44 22.38 6.17
N ASN A 175 9.02 21.54 7.03
CA ASN A 175 8.25 20.83 8.05
C ASN A 175 7.64 21.77 9.10
N ARG A 176 8.38 22.81 9.52
CA ARG A 176 7.87 23.84 10.44
C ARG A 176 6.73 24.63 9.80
N LEU A 177 6.87 25.03 8.54
CA LEU A 177 5.84 25.73 7.77
C LEU A 177 4.59 24.87 7.59
N ALA A 178 4.72 23.63 7.12
CA ALA A 178 3.59 22.72 6.96
C ALA A 178 2.86 22.46 8.29
N THR A 179 3.60 22.31 9.39
CA THR A 179 3.01 22.17 10.73
C THR A 179 2.29 23.44 11.18
N ARG A 180 2.84 24.62 10.86
CA ARG A 180 2.23 25.91 11.18
C ARG A 180 0.96 26.14 10.37
N GLU A 181 0.99 25.89 9.07
CA GLU A 181 -0.16 25.97 8.18
C GLU A 181 -1.28 25.03 8.63
N ALA A 182 -0.95 23.76 8.91
CA ALA A 182 -1.90 22.79 9.43
C ALA A 182 -2.53 23.22 10.77
N ARG A 183 -1.80 23.95 11.63
CA ARG A 183 -2.33 24.51 12.88
C ARG A 183 -3.15 25.79 12.67
N ASN A 184 -2.83 26.59 11.66
CA ASN A 184 -3.53 27.83 11.35
C ASN A 184 -4.93 27.56 10.79
N VAL A 185 -5.10 26.47 10.03
CA VAL A 185 -6.40 26.05 9.49
C VAL A 185 -7.13 25.02 10.38
N GLU A 186 -6.56 24.71 11.55
CA GLU A 186 -7.13 23.75 12.51
C GLU A 186 -8.43 24.32 13.12
N THR A 187 -9.53 23.58 13.01
CA THR A 187 -10.79 23.95 13.66
C THR A 187 -10.68 23.82 15.19
N HIS A 188 -11.55 24.49 15.94
CA HIS A 188 -11.58 24.36 17.41
C HIS A 188 -11.74 22.92 17.89
N GLU A 189 -12.56 22.12 17.20
CA GLU A 189 -12.79 20.70 17.50
C GLU A 189 -11.54 19.86 17.27
N THR A 190 -10.91 19.98 16.10
CA THR A 190 -9.68 19.25 15.77
C THR A 190 -8.52 19.63 16.70
N ARG A 191 -8.43 20.90 17.09
CA ARG A 191 -7.48 21.38 18.12
C ARG A 191 -7.74 20.75 19.48
N ASN A 192 -9.00 20.70 19.91
CA ASN A 192 -9.38 20.11 21.20
C ASN A 192 -9.07 18.61 21.22
N ASP A 193 -9.40 17.87 20.16
CA ASP A 193 -9.07 16.45 20.04
C ASP A 193 -7.57 16.19 20.09
N ARG A 194 -6.77 17.01 19.39
CA ARG A 194 -5.31 16.91 19.41
C ARG A 194 -4.76 17.18 20.81
N LEU A 195 -5.27 18.20 21.50
CA LEU A 195 -4.87 18.52 22.88
C LEU A 195 -5.30 17.42 23.85
N GLN A 196 -6.48 16.83 23.67
CA GLN A 196 -6.97 15.71 24.47
C GLN A 196 -6.10 14.47 24.28
N ARG A 197 -5.77 14.12 23.02
CA ARG A 197 -4.82 13.03 22.71
C ARG A 197 -3.45 13.27 23.35
N ASN A 198 -2.93 14.49 23.30
CA ASN A 198 -1.67 14.84 23.96
C ASN A 198 -1.75 14.72 25.49
N ARG A 199 -2.87 15.15 26.10
CA ARG A 199 -3.10 15.01 27.55
C ARG A 199 -3.16 13.53 27.96
N LEU A 200 -3.86 12.69 27.18
CA LEU A 200 -3.96 11.25 27.40
C LEU A 200 -2.58 10.58 27.30
N ALA A 201 -1.84 10.82 26.21
CA ALA A 201 -0.48 10.28 26.05
C ALA A 201 0.46 10.71 27.19
N THR A 202 0.35 11.96 27.64
CA THR A 202 1.14 12.44 28.79
C THR A 202 0.75 11.75 30.09
N ARG A 203 -0.55 11.50 30.30
CA ARG A 203 -1.06 10.79 31.48
C ARG A 203 -0.60 9.32 31.46
N GLU A 204 -0.73 8.64 30.34
CA GLU A 204 -0.27 7.26 30.17
C GLU A 204 1.23 7.16 30.41
N ALA A 205 2.03 8.03 29.81
CA ALA A 205 3.48 8.07 30.02
C ALA A 205 3.85 8.28 31.50
N ARG A 206 3.09 9.10 32.25
CA ARG A 206 3.28 9.31 33.69
C ARG A 206 2.83 8.12 34.54
N ASN A 207 1.80 7.39 34.12
CA ASN A 207 1.29 6.23 34.85
C ASN A 207 2.27 5.04 34.79
N VAL A 208 3.04 4.92 33.71
CA VAL A 208 4.04 3.87 33.53
C VAL A 208 5.48 4.35 33.84
N GLU A 209 5.63 5.58 34.31
CA GLU A 209 6.92 6.19 34.67
C GLU A 209 7.53 5.45 35.88
N THR A 210 8.81 5.08 35.80
CA THR A 210 9.53 4.51 36.94
C THR A 210 9.77 5.56 38.02
N GLN A 211 10.00 5.14 39.27
CA GLN A 211 10.26 6.10 40.35
C GLN A 211 11.50 6.96 40.09
N GLU A 212 12.55 6.38 39.49
CA GLU A 212 13.77 7.09 39.09
C GLU A 212 13.48 8.18 38.04
N THR A 213 12.80 7.82 36.94
CA THR A 213 12.44 8.78 35.88
C THR A 213 11.52 9.90 36.40
N ARG A 214 10.61 9.57 37.32
CA ARG A 214 9.78 10.54 38.03
C ARG A 214 10.61 11.50 38.87
N ASN A 215 11.57 10.98 39.64
CA ASN A 215 12.45 11.79 40.49
C ASN A 215 13.30 12.75 39.65
N ASP A 216 13.89 12.27 38.55
CA ASP A 216 14.67 13.11 37.62
C ASP A 216 13.83 14.23 37.02
N ARG A 217 12.60 13.91 36.58
CA ARG A 217 11.67 14.90 36.04
C ARG A 217 11.30 15.95 37.08
N LEU A 218 11.04 15.54 38.33
CA LEU A 218 10.76 16.47 39.42
C LEU A 218 11.99 17.33 39.77
N GLN A 219 13.19 16.76 39.75
CA GLN A 219 14.44 17.50 39.97
C GLN A 219 14.68 18.54 38.89
N ARG A 220 14.52 18.17 37.61
CA ARG A 220 14.59 19.11 36.48
C ARG A 220 13.58 20.24 36.60
N ASN A 221 12.33 19.94 36.99
CA ASN A 221 11.31 20.96 37.22
C ASN A 221 11.67 21.90 38.38
N ARG A 222 12.24 21.38 39.48
CA ARG A 222 12.72 22.18 40.61
C ARG A 222 13.86 23.11 40.20
N LEU A 223 14.82 22.61 39.44
CA LEU A 223 15.94 23.39 38.92
C LEU A 223 15.46 24.50 37.99
N ALA A 224 14.63 24.19 37.00
CA ALA A 224 14.07 25.19 36.09
C ALA A 224 13.26 26.26 36.83
N THR A 225 12.51 25.88 37.88
CA THR A 225 11.78 26.84 38.72
C THR A 225 12.73 27.74 39.51
N ARG A 226 13.83 27.19 40.03
CA ARG A 226 14.85 27.95 40.77
C ARG A 226 15.56 28.93 39.84
N GLU A 227 15.97 28.48 38.67
CA GLU A 227 16.61 29.32 37.65
C GLU A 227 15.68 30.46 37.23
N ALA A 228 14.42 30.16 36.90
CA ALA A 228 13.43 31.18 36.54
C ALA A 228 13.22 32.22 37.66
N ARG A 229 13.29 31.82 38.94
CA ARG A 229 13.20 32.74 40.08
C ARG A 229 14.48 33.57 40.28
N ASN A 230 15.65 33.01 39.98
CA ASN A 230 16.92 33.71 40.14
C ASN A 230 17.08 34.86 39.13
N VAL A 231 16.48 34.71 37.94
CA VAL A 231 16.50 35.73 36.87
C VAL A 231 15.22 36.58 36.83
N GLU A 232 14.31 36.39 37.78
CA GLU A 232 13.03 37.10 37.87
C GLU A 232 13.27 38.58 38.18
N THR A 233 12.64 39.48 37.42
CA THR A 233 12.69 40.93 37.71
C THR A 233 11.85 41.26 38.95
N HIS A 234 12.11 42.42 39.58
CA HIS A 234 11.32 42.87 40.73
C HIS A 234 9.82 42.95 40.44
N GLU A 235 9.44 43.44 39.25
CA GLU A 235 8.05 43.55 38.81
C GLU A 235 7.38 42.17 38.69
N THR A 236 8.00 41.24 37.94
CA THR A 236 7.48 39.88 37.77
C THR A 236 7.38 39.12 39.10
N ARG A 237 8.34 39.32 40.01
CA ARG A 237 8.30 38.79 41.38
C ARG A 237 7.11 39.35 42.16
N ASN A 238 6.86 40.64 42.10
CA ASN A 238 5.74 41.28 42.80
C ASN A 238 4.39 40.77 42.27
N ASP A 239 4.22 40.69 40.95
CA ASP A 239 3.02 40.14 40.33
C ASP A 239 2.76 38.70 40.74
N ARG A 240 3.80 37.86 40.78
CA ARG A 240 3.69 36.48 41.21
C ARG A 240 3.29 36.39 42.68
N LEU A 241 3.88 37.21 43.56
CA LEU A 241 3.52 37.25 44.98
C LEU A 241 2.10 37.76 45.19
N GLN A 242 1.66 38.76 44.43
CA GLN A 242 0.29 39.27 44.49
C GLN A 242 -0.72 38.21 44.04
N ARG A 243 -0.46 37.53 42.91
CA ARG A 243 -1.28 36.39 42.44
C ARG A 243 -1.35 35.27 43.48
N ASN A 244 -0.24 34.94 44.12
CA ASN A 244 -0.22 33.94 45.20
C ASN A 244 -1.05 34.37 46.42
N ARG A 245 -1.00 35.65 46.81
CA ARG A 245 -1.81 36.19 47.91
C ARG A 245 -3.30 36.14 47.58
N LEU A 246 -3.68 36.52 46.36
CA LEU A 246 -5.07 36.45 45.88
C LEU A 246 -5.57 35.00 45.85
N ALA A 247 -4.82 34.08 45.24
CA ALA A 247 -5.19 32.66 45.20
C ALA A 247 -5.33 32.05 46.61
N THR A 248 -4.46 32.44 47.56
CA THR A 248 -4.57 32.01 48.96
C THR A 248 -5.84 32.55 49.63
N ARG A 249 -6.20 33.81 49.35
CA ARG A 249 -7.43 34.42 49.88
C ARG A 249 -8.67 33.74 49.29
N GLU A 250 -8.70 33.53 47.98
CA GLU A 250 -9.79 32.83 47.30
C GLU A 250 -9.96 31.40 47.82
N ALA A 251 -8.86 30.64 47.95
CA ALA A 251 -8.89 29.30 48.51
C ALA A 251 -9.43 29.27 49.95
N ARG A 252 -9.11 30.27 50.79
CA ARG A 252 -9.66 30.39 52.15
C ARG A 252 -11.14 30.77 52.17
N ASN A 253 -11.60 31.55 51.21
CA ASN A 253 -13.01 31.96 51.13
C ASN A 253 -13.93 30.80 50.74
N VAL A 254 -13.41 29.81 50.01
CA VAL A 254 -14.16 28.59 49.60
C VAL A 254 -13.81 27.36 50.45
N GLU A 255 -13.00 27.53 51.50
CA GLU A 255 -12.58 26.45 52.41
C GLU A 255 -13.79 25.93 53.20
N THR A 256 -13.94 24.60 53.29
CA THR A 256 -14.98 24.00 54.14
C THR A 256 -14.64 24.18 55.61
N GLN A 257 -15.63 24.10 56.51
CA GLN A 257 -15.38 24.25 57.94
C GLN A 257 -14.40 23.20 58.48
N GLU A 258 -14.47 21.96 57.99
CA GLU A 258 -13.54 20.88 58.33
C GLU A 258 -12.10 21.22 57.92
N THR A 259 -11.88 21.58 56.65
CA THR A 259 -10.54 21.94 56.16
C THR A 259 -9.95 23.16 56.88
N ARG A 260 -10.80 24.14 57.22
CA ARG A 260 -10.43 25.31 58.04
C ARG A 260 -9.97 24.88 59.43
N ASN A 261 -10.71 24.00 60.09
CA ASN A 261 -10.36 23.51 61.42
C ASN A 261 -9.04 22.75 61.40
N ASP A 262 -8.85 21.85 60.43
CA ASP A 262 -7.60 21.10 60.27
C ASP A 262 -6.40 22.02 60.04
N ARG A 263 -6.55 23.05 59.22
CA ARG A 263 -5.50 24.03 58.96
C ARG A 263 -5.15 24.83 60.22
N LEU A 264 -6.16 25.27 60.99
CA LEU A 264 -5.94 25.99 62.24
C LEU A 264 -5.29 25.09 63.29
N GLN A 265 -5.68 23.82 63.39
CA GLN A 265 -5.06 22.85 64.27
C GLN A 265 -3.59 22.60 63.89
N ARG A 266 -3.30 22.39 62.60
CA ARG A 266 -1.92 22.28 62.10
C ARG A 266 -1.08 23.51 62.44
N ASN A 267 -1.62 24.72 62.25
CA ASN A 267 -0.92 25.95 62.63
C ASN A 267 -0.66 26.04 64.14
N ARG A 268 -1.62 25.62 64.98
CA ARG A 268 -1.44 25.59 66.44
C ARG A 268 -0.35 24.60 66.85
N LEU A 269 -0.33 23.41 66.25
CA LEU A 269 0.71 22.40 66.49
C LEU A 269 2.09 22.91 66.07
N ALA A 270 2.22 23.44 64.85
CA ALA A 270 3.48 24.00 64.37
C ALA A 270 4.00 25.15 65.24
N THR A 271 3.08 26.01 65.75
CA THR A 271 3.46 27.09 66.68
C THR A 271 3.94 26.54 68.02
N ARG A 272 3.33 25.46 68.51
CA ARG A 272 3.74 24.78 69.74
C ARG A 272 5.10 24.09 69.57
N GLU A 273 5.32 23.41 68.45
CA GLU A 273 6.60 22.79 68.11
C GLU A 273 7.72 23.83 68.01
N ALA A 274 7.49 24.95 67.32
CA ALA A 274 8.48 26.02 67.22
C ALA A 274 8.88 26.59 68.59
N ARG A 275 7.90 26.82 69.48
CA ARG A 275 8.16 27.28 70.85
C ARG A 275 8.91 26.24 71.69
N ASN A 276 8.58 24.96 71.53
CA ASN A 276 9.26 23.89 72.26
C ASN A 276 10.73 23.76 71.83
N VAL A 277 11.04 23.90 70.54
CA VAL A 277 12.43 23.93 70.03
C VAL A 277 13.18 25.13 70.60
N GLU A 278 12.57 26.32 70.58
CA GLU A 278 13.16 27.54 71.14
C GLU A 278 13.46 27.44 72.64
N THR A 279 12.65 26.69 73.41
CA THR A 279 12.90 26.42 74.84
C THR A 279 13.88 25.29 75.13
N GLN A 280 14.28 24.48 74.14
CA GLN A 280 15.26 23.39 74.29
C GLN A 280 16.68 23.80 73.88
N GLU A 281 16.84 24.93 73.19
CA GLU A 281 18.12 25.49 72.76
C GLU A 281 18.66 26.61 73.71
N THR A 282 17.98 26.87 74.83
CA THR A 282 18.42 27.78 75.92
C THR A 282 18.84 27.00 77.15
#